data_AF-A0A3A1XSL3-F1
#
_entry.id   AF-A0A3A1XSL3-F1
#
_cell.length_a   1.000
_cell.length_b   1.000
_cell.length_c   1.000
_cell.angle_alpha   90.00
_cell.angle_beta   90.00
_cell.angle_gamma   90.00
#
_symmetry.space_group_name_H-M   'P 1'
#
loop_
_entity.id
_entity.type
_entity.pdbx_description
1 polymer ?
#
loop_
_entity_poly.entity_id
_entity_poly.type
_entity_poly.pdbx_seq_one_letter_code
_entity_poly.pdbx_strand_id
1 'polypeptide(L)'
;IYAVPVFLSSGAHYTPVEVQFRTIAMDYWASLEHALRYKAGLPDAKLAEHSQTLLDCAHSLQNIETQMQGIHRDINGAPQVEEAPNSKA
;
A
#
# COMPACT_ATOMS: atom_id res chain seq x y z
N ILE A 1 10.61 10.03 -2.78
CA ILE A 1 10.35 11.46 -3.09
C ILE A 1 11.32 11.88 -4.18
N TYR A 2 10.84 12.48 -5.27
CA TYR A 2 11.68 12.96 -6.38
C TYR A 2 11.31 14.40 -6.76
N ALA A 3 12.27 15.15 -7.29
CA ALA A 3 12.05 16.53 -7.70
C ALA A 3 11.67 16.60 -9.19
N VAL A 4 10.59 17.33 -9.51
CA VAL A 4 10.18 17.61 -10.90
C VAL A 4 10.19 19.11 -11.18
N PRO A 5 10.60 19.55 -12.37
CA PRO A 5 10.53 20.94 -12.74
C PRO A 5 9.08 21.35 -13.04
N VAL A 6 8.59 22.38 -12.34
CA VAL A 6 7.35 23.10 -12.64
C VAL A 6 7.73 24.47 -13.21
N PHE A 7 7.32 24.75 -14.44
CA PHE A 7 7.67 26.00 -15.12
C PHE A 7 6.65 27.09 -14.78
N LEU A 8 7.09 28.09 -14.04
CA LEU A 8 6.33 29.29 -13.68
C LEU A 8 6.85 30.50 -14.47
N SER A 9 6.18 31.66 -14.37
CA SER A 9 6.63 32.90 -15.03
C SER A 9 8.04 33.35 -14.61
N SER A 10 8.48 32.98 -13.41
CA SER A 10 9.83 33.23 -12.87
C SER A 10 10.88 32.20 -13.30
N GLY A 11 10.51 31.17 -14.08
CA GLY A 11 11.40 30.08 -14.49
C GLY A 11 11.04 28.71 -13.89
N ALA A 12 11.99 27.76 -13.98
CA ALA A 12 11.81 26.39 -13.51
C ALA A 12 11.96 26.29 -11.99
N HIS A 13 10.95 25.73 -11.32
CA HIS A 13 10.93 25.43 -9.90
C HIS A 13 10.93 23.93 -9.68
N TYR A 14 11.97 23.39 -9.04
CA TYR A 14 12.06 21.96 -8.73
C TYR A 14 11.26 21.65 -7.47
N THR A 15 10.11 21.02 -7.64
CA THR A 15 9.18 20.71 -6.56
C THR A 15 9.31 19.25 -6.15
N PRO A 16 9.44 18.93 -4.84
CA PRO A 16 9.44 17.55 -4.36
C PRO A 16 8.06 16.93 -4.51
N VAL A 17 8.01 15.71 -5.04
CA VAL A 17 6.81 14.90 -5.21
C VAL A 17 7.02 13.55 -4.52
N GLU A 18 6.05 13.16 -3.70
CA GLU A 18 5.96 11.80 -3.16
C GLU A 18 5.05 10.96 -4.06
N VAL A 19 5.55 9.81 -4.50
CA VAL A 19 4.77 8.81 -5.22
C VAL A 19 4.76 7.54 -4.40
N GLN A 20 3.56 7.04 -4.15
CA GLN A 20 3.33 5.80 -3.43
C GLN A 20 2.86 4.75 -4.42
N PHE A 21 3.64 3.68 -4.57
CA PHE A 21 3.26 2.53 -5.38
C PHE A 21 2.49 1.55 -4.51
N ARG A 22 1.29 1.19 -4.93
CA ARG A 22 0.37 0.32 -4.20
C ARG A 22 -0.31 -0.64 -5.16
N THR A 23 -0.62 -1.83 -4.66
CA THR A 23 -1.56 -2.75 -5.31
C THR A 23 -2.98 -2.27 -5.07
N ILE A 24 -3.94 -2.84 -5.79
CA ILE A 24 -5.36 -2.51 -5.61
C ILE A 24 -5.82 -2.87 -4.19
N ALA A 25 -5.38 -4.00 -3.62
CA ALA A 25 -5.79 -4.37 -2.27
C ALA A 25 -5.20 -3.44 -1.20
N MET A 26 -3.95 -3.01 -1.37
CA MET A 26 -3.33 -2.02 -0.47
C MET A 26 -4.08 -0.69 -0.48
N ASP A 27 -4.51 -0.22 -1.66
CA ASP A 27 -5.26 1.04 -1.78
C ASP A 27 -6.66 0.94 -1.13
N TYR A 28 -7.34 -0.18 -1.35
CA TYR A 28 -8.62 -0.47 -0.72
C TYR A 28 -8.50 -0.50 0.82
N TRP A 29 -7.54 -1.26 1.34
CA TRP A 29 -7.31 -1.37 2.78
C TRP A 29 -6.99 -0.02 3.42
N ALA A 30 -6.07 0.74 2.82
CA ALA A 30 -5.65 2.02 3.37
C ALA A 30 -6.75 3.09 3.32
N SER A 31 -7.58 3.07 2.28
CA SER A 31 -8.73 3.98 2.19
C SER A 31 -9.72 3.73 3.34
N LEU A 32 -9.96 2.46 3.68
CA LEU A 32 -10.85 2.09 4.77
C LEU A 32 -10.24 2.38 6.15
N GLU A 33 -8.95 2.08 6.35
CA GLU A 33 -8.22 2.42 7.58
C GLU A 33 -8.25 3.93 7.83
N HIS A 34 -7.97 4.73 6.80
CA HIS A 34 -8.00 6.19 6.90
C HIS A 34 -9.40 6.71 7.27
N ALA A 35 -10.45 6.17 6.63
CA ALA A 35 -11.83 6.53 6.98
C ALA A 35 -12.16 6.14 8.43
N LEU A 36 -11.74 4.96 8.89
CA LEU A 36 -11.92 4.52 10.26
C LEU A 36 -11.22 5.46 11.25
N ARG A 37 -9.96 5.82 10.95
CA ARG A 37 -9.11 6.62 11.84
C ARG A 37 -9.59 8.07 11.99
N TYR A 38 -10.12 8.67 10.92
CA TYR A 38 -10.39 10.11 10.87
C TYR A 38 -11.86 10.50 10.75
N LYS A 39 -12.76 9.60 10.31
CA LYS A 39 -14.17 9.95 10.02
C LYS A 39 -15.20 9.18 10.82
N ALA A 40 -14.81 8.12 11.53
CA ALA A 40 -15.78 7.19 12.09
C ALA A 40 -16.53 7.71 13.32
N GLY A 41 -15.96 8.67 14.07
CA GLY A 41 -16.60 9.21 15.28
C GLY A 41 -17.01 8.15 16.30
N LEU A 42 -16.34 7.00 16.29
CA LEU A 42 -16.70 5.82 17.06
C LEU A 42 -16.12 5.89 18.49
N PRO A 43 -16.78 5.25 19.48
CA PRO A 43 -16.18 5.03 20.78
C PRO A 43 -14.90 4.19 20.68
N ASP A 44 -13.91 4.48 21.53
CA ASP A 44 -12.57 3.86 21.52
C ASP A 44 -12.60 2.32 21.49
N ALA A 45 -13.54 1.69 22.21
CA ALA A 45 -13.67 0.24 22.24
C ALA A 45 -13.98 -0.36 20.85
N LYS A 46 -14.88 0.26 20.08
CA LYS A 46 -15.20 -0.18 18.71
C LYS A 46 -14.08 0.13 17.73
N LEU A 47 -13.37 1.24 17.96
CA LEU A 47 -12.21 1.60 17.15
C LEU A 47 -11.10 0.55 17.28
N ALA A 48 -10.83 0.08 18.49
CA ALA A 48 -9.85 -0.98 18.75
C ALA A 48 -10.25 -2.31 18.08
N GLU A 49 -11.52 -2.71 18.19
CA GLU A 49 -12.06 -3.92 17.54
C GLU A 49 -11.92 -3.87 16.01
N HIS A 50 -12.34 -2.76 15.39
CA HIS A 50 -12.23 -2.60 13.94
C HIS A 50 -10.78 -2.49 13.48
N SER A 51 -9.89 -1.91 14.29
CA SER A 51 -8.45 -1.87 13.98
C SER A 51 -7.86 -3.28 13.93
N GLN A 52 -8.22 -4.14 14.88
CA GLN A 52 -7.80 -5.55 14.86
C GLN A 52 -8.36 -6.29 13.64
N THR A 53 -9.64 -6.07 13.32
CA THR A 53 -10.26 -6.66 12.12
C THR A 53 -9.55 -6.21 10.84
N LEU A 54 -9.19 -4.94 10.72
CA LEU A 54 -8.44 -4.43 9.58
C LEU A 54 -7.06 -5.07 9.47
N LEU A 55 -6.37 -5.32 10.59
CA LEU A 55 -5.09 -6.03 10.58
C LEU A 55 -5.24 -7.46 10.01
N ASP A 56 -6.27 -8.18 10.44
CA ASP A 56 -6.54 -9.54 9.94
C ASP A 56 -6.93 -9.53 8.45
N CYS A 57 -7.68 -8.51 8.02
CA CYS A 57 -7.96 -8.28 6.60
C CYS A 57 -6.69 -8.00 5.80
N ALA A 58 -5.74 -7.23 6.33
CA ALA A 58 -4.47 -6.94 5.64
C ALA A 58 -3.69 -8.23 5.35
N HIS A 59 -3.58 -9.12 6.33
CA HIS A 59 -2.93 -10.43 6.15
C HIS A 59 -3.65 -11.29 5.11
N SER A 60 -4.99 -11.30 5.14
CA SER A 60 -5.78 -12.06 4.17
C SER A 60 -5.62 -11.51 2.75
N LEU A 61 -5.65 -10.20 2.57
CA LEU A 61 -5.44 -9.53 1.29
C LEU A 61 -4.04 -9.82 0.73
N GLN A 62 -3.00 -9.75 1.57
CA GLN A 62 -1.64 -10.10 1.16
C GLN A 62 -1.55 -11.53 0.62
N ASN A 63 -2.17 -12.50 1.31
CA ASN A 63 -2.18 -13.89 0.86
C ASN A 63 -2.91 -14.05 -0.49
N ILE A 64 -4.07 -13.41 -0.64
CA ILE A 64 -4.84 -13.43 -1.89
C ILE A 64 -4.03 -12.82 -3.05
N GLU A 65 -3.40 -11.66 -2.84
CA GLU A 65 -2.57 -11.02 -3.86
C GLU A 65 -1.35 -11.87 -4.23
N THR A 66 -0.71 -12.52 -3.26
CA THR A 66 0.43 -13.42 -3.50
C THR A 66 0.02 -14.60 -4.39
N GLN A 67 -1.15 -15.21 -4.15
CA GLN A 67 -1.66 -16.30 -4.97
C GLN A 67 -1.97 -15.85 -6.40
N MET A 68 -2.65 -14.71 -6.56
CA MET A 68 -2.95 -14.15 -7.88
C MET A 68 -1.68 -13.77 -8.64
N GLN A 69 -0.69 -13.22 -7.96
CA GLN A 69 0.61 -12.87 -8.54
C GLN A 69 1.35 -14.13 -9.04
N GLY A 70 1.25 -15.25 -8.31
CA GLY A 70 1.78 -16.55 -8.74
C GLY A 70 1.16 -16.99 -10.07
N ILE A 71 -0.18 -16.98 -10.17
CA ILE A 71 -0.89 -17.34 -11.40
C ILE A 71 -0.53 -16.41 -12.56
N HIS A 72 -0.51 -15.10 -12.32
CA HIS A 72 -0.13 -14.11 -13.33
C HIS A 72 1.29 -14.36 -13.86
N ARG A 73 2.19 -14.78 -12.97
CA ARG A 73 3.57 -15.08 -13.31
C ARG A 73 3.71 -16.37 -14.12
N ASP A 74 2.94 -17.40 -13.79
CA ASP A 74 2.91 -18.66 -14.54
C ASP A 74 2.40 -18.47 -15.97
N ILE A 75 1.39 -17.60 -16.15
CA ILE A 75 0.83 -17.28 -17.48
C ILE A 75 1.82 -16.47 -18.32
N ASN A 76 2.53 -15.52 -17.70
CA ASN A 76 3.36 -14.56 -18.42
C ASN A 76 4.85 -14.93 -18.47
N GLY A 77 5.26 -16.07 -17.90
CA GLY A 77 6.65 -16.54 -17.90
C GLY A 77 7.64 -15.62 -17.17
N ALA A 78 7.17 -14.80 -16.22
CA ALA A 78 8.02 -13.82 -15.55
C ALA A 78 8.98 -14.50 -14.53
N PRO A 79 10.26 -14.07 -14.44
CA PRO A 79 11.25 -14.67 -13.54
C PRO A 79 10.87 -14.52 -12.06
N GLN A 80 11.34 -15.46 -11.21
CA GLN A 80 11.13 -15.39 -9.76
C GLN A 80 11.98 -14.24 -9.25
N VAL A 81 11.37 -13.26 -8.57
CA VAL A 81 12.16 -12.42 -7.67
C VAL A 81 12.41 -13.32 -6.46
N GLU A 82 13.62 -13.86 -6.36
CA GLU A 82 14.07 -14.61 -5.18
C GLU A 82 13.82 -13.74 -3.93
N GLU A 83 13.15 -14.30 -2.92
CA GLU A 83 13.00 -13.66 -1.62
C GLU A 83 14.39 -13.30 -1.10
N ALA A 84 14.60 -12.02 -0.77
CA ALA A 84 15.84 -11.57 -0.16
C ALA A 84 16.13 -12.45 1.08
N PRO A 85 17.39 -12.92 1.27
CA PRO A 85 17.70 -13.87 2.33
C PRO A 85 17.27 -13.27 3.68
N ASN A 86 16.49 -14.05 4.42
CA ASN A 86 16.07 -13.76 5.78
C ASN A 86 17.34 -13.57 6.64
N SER A 87 17.79 -12.33 6.80
CA SER A 87 18.83 -11.96 7.73
C SER A 87 18.25 -12.08 9.14
N LYS A 88 18.26 -13.30 9.67
CA LYS A 88 18.27 -13.52 11.10
C LYS A 88 19.66 -13.11 11.59
N ALA A 89 19.73 -12.00 12.30
CA ALA A 89 20.83 -11.64 13.20
C ALA A 89 20.27 -11.54 14.62
#